data_AF-A0A822F739-F1
#
_entry.id   AF-A0A822F739-F1
#
_cell.length_a   1.000
_cell.length_b   1.000
_cell.length_c   1.000
_cell.angle_alpha   90.00
_cell.angle_beta   90.00
_cell.angle_gamma   90.00
#
_symmetry.space_group_name_H-M   'P 1'
#
loop_
_entity.id
_entity.type
_entity.pdbx_description
1 polymer ?
#
loop_
_entity_poly.entity_id
_entity_poly.type
_entity_poly.pdbx_seq_one_letter_code
_entity_poly.pdbx_strand_id
1 'polypeptide(L)'
;DWGTLIGLQLVGTNGIGNRFARVIAANGWLPTGDGPITDGFLRWQKFALKQTKMDVGWIIKRSVIREMKPKEIAAYNAPFPNEKYQAGALIFPQLVPTTPDNPSSPYNRDAWKNLQLFHRPFLTLFSDSDPVTAGAAKL
;
A
#
# COMPACT_ATOMS: atom_id res chain seq x y z
N ASP A 1 -0.52 2.16 -2.91
CA ASP A 1 0.09 1.92 -1.59
C ASP A 1 -1.01 1.42 -0.63
N TRP A 2 -0.94 1.71 0.66
CA TRP A 2 -1.92 1.32 1.69
C TRP A 2 -3.35 1.76 1.40
N GLY A 3 -3.54 2.88 0.71
CA GLY A 3 -4.86 3.30 0.24
C GLY A 3 -5.53 2.25 -0.65
N THR A 4 -4.77 1.52 -1.47
CA THR A 4 -5.27 0.41 -2.28
C THR A 4 -5.56 -0.82 -1.42
N LEU A 5 -4.68 -1.18 -0.49
CA LEU A 5 -4.90 -2.32 0.41
C LEU A 5 -6.19 -2.15 1.22
N ILE A 6 -6.33 -1.02 1.90
CA ILE A 6 -7.50 -0.71 2.73
C ILE A 6 -8.73 -0.52 1.85
N GLY A 7 -8.60 0.23 0.75
CA GLY A 7 -9.72 0.51 -0.16
C GLY A 7 -10.30 -0.74 -0.80
N LEU A 8 -9.45 -1.64 -1.33
CA LEU A 8 -9.92 -2.90 -1.91
C LEU A 8 -10.51 -3.84 -0.86
N GLN A 9 -9.96 -3.86 0.35
CA GLN A 9 -10.57 -4.59 1.45
C GLN A 9 -11.98 -4.07 1.77
N LEU A 10 -12.18 -2.75 1.80
CA LEU A 10 -13.52 -2.15 1.98
C LEU A 10 -14.49 -2.49 0.84
N VAL A 11 -14.02 -2.43 -0.41
CA VAL A 11 -14.83 -2.81 -1.58
C VAL A 11 -15.23 -4.28 -1.53
N GLY A 12 -14.30 -5.15 -1.12
CA GLY A 12 -14.52 -6.59 -0.96
C GLY A 12 -15.21 -6.98 0.36
N THR A 13 -15.47 -6.05 1.27
CA THR A 13 -16.17 -6.37 2.52
C THR A 13 -17.66 -6.58 2.25
N ASN A 14 -18.21 -7.70 2.75
CA ASN A 14 -19.61 -8.04 2.57
C ASN A 14 -20.53 -6.90 3.06
N GLY A 15 -21.53 -6.53 2.24
CA GLY A 15 -22.47 -5.44 2.53
C GLY A 15 -21.92 -4.02 2.34
N ILE A 16 -20.60 -3.84 2.17
CA ILE A 16 -19.98 -2.52 1.99
C ILE A 16 -19.74 -2.21 0.51
N GLY A 17 -19.43 -3.23 -0.31
CA GLY A 17 -19.11 -3.06 -1.73
C GLY A 17 -20.12 -2.22 -2.50
N ASN A 18 -21.42 -2.33 -2.22
CA ASN A 18 -22.48 -1.58 -2.91
C ASN A 18 -22.36 -0.05 -2.79
N ARG A 19 -21.59 0.46 -1.80
CA ARG A 19 -21.32 1.90 -1.64
C ARG A 19 -20.40 2.48 -2.71
N PHE A 20 -19.67 1.64 -3.46
CA PHE A 20 -18.66 2.09 -4.42
C PHE A 20 -19.16 1.98 -5.86
N ALA A 21 -19.48 3.11 -6.50
CA ALA A 21 -19.94 3.11 -7.89
C ALA A 21 -18.86 2.69 -8.89
N ARG A 22 -17.59 2.99 -8.62
CA ARG A 22 -16.41 2.71 -9.47
C ARG A 22 -15.17 2.55 -8.60
N VAL A 23 -14.14 1.88 -9.11
CA VAL A 23 -12.82 1.74 -8.46
C VAL A 23 -11.72 2.14 -9.43
N ILE A 24 -10.72 2.86 -8.93
CA ILE A 24 -9.45 3.11 -9.62
C ILE A 24 -8.34 2.64 -8.70
N ALA A 25 -7.53 1.68 -9.15
CA ALA A 25 -6.37 1.19 -8.43
C ALA A 25 -5.07 1.66 -9.11
N ALA A 26 -4.21 2.33 -8.36
CA ALA A 26 -2.92 2.82 -8.83
C ALA A 26 -1.83 2.45 -7.82
N ASN A 27 -0.77 1.78 -8.30
CA ASN A 27 0.42 1.40 -7.55
C ASN A 27 0.13 0.82 -6.16
N GLY A 28 -0.70 -0.22 -6.07
CA GLY A 28 -1.02 -0.92 -4.84
C GLY A 28 -1.72 -2.24 -5.13
N TRP A 29 -1.98 -3.08 -4.13
CA TRP A 29 -2.64 -4.37 -4.31
C TRP A 29 -3.36 -4.82 -3.04
N LEU A 30 -3.97 -6.00 -3.04
CA LEU A 30 -4.57 -6.62 -1.86
C LEU A 30 -3.88 -7.96 -1.55
N PRO A 31 -2.73 -7.97 -0.85
CA PRO A 31 -1.99 -9.21 -0.59
C PRO A 31 -2.73 -10.12 0.38
N THR A 32 -2.75 -11.42 0.10
CA THR A 32 -3.16 -12.44 1.06
C THR A 32 -1.98 -13.14 1.73
N GLY A 33 -0.76 -12.88 1.25
CA GLY A 33 0.45 -13.62 1.64
C GLY A 33 0.58 -15.02 1.04
N ASP A 34 -0.36 -15.47 0.20
CA ASP A 34 -0.31 -16.78 -0.49
C ASP A 34 0.53 -16.75 -1.77
N GLY A 35 0.67 -15.56 -2.38
CA GLY A 35 1.38 -15.35 -3.63
C GLY A 35 2.76 -14.72 -3.45
N PRO A 36 3.55 -14.64 -4.54
CA PRO A 36 4.85 -13.99 -4.50
C PRO A 36 4.73 -12.51 -4.14
N ILE A 37 5.70 -12.03 -3.37
CA ILE A 37 5.87 -10.62 -3.03
C ILE A 37 7.05 -10.09 -3.84
N THR A 38 6.95 -8.87 -4.35
CA THR A 38 8.02 -8.28 -5.17
C THR A 38 9.29 -8.08 -4.35
N ASP A 39 10.46 -8.29 -4.98
CA ASP A 39 11.74 -7.98 -4.33
C ASP A 39 11.84 -6.49 -3.94
N GLY A 40 11.18 -5.62 -4.70
CA GLY A 40 11.07 -4.19 -4.38
C GLY A 40 10.42 -3.97 -3.02
N PHE A 41 9.27 -4.61 -2.76
CA PHE A 41 8.61 -4.51 -1.47
C PHE A 41 9.43 -5.14 -0.34
N LEU A 42 10.01 -6.33 -0.54
CA LEU A 42 10.81 -7.00 0.50
C LEU A 42 12.03 -6.16 0.91
N ARG A 43 12.69 -5.49 -0.04
CA ARG A 43 13.77 -4.54 0.26
C ARG A 43 13.28 -3.34 1.05
N TRP A 44 12.13 -2.78 0.67
CA TRP A 44 11.50 -1.67 1.40
C TRP A 44 11.13 -2.07 2.84
N GLN A 45 10.47 -3.21 3.03
CA GLN A 45 10.08 -3.73 4.34
C GLN A 45 11.30 -3.96 5.24
N LYS A 46 12.37 -4.57 4.71
CA LYS A 46 13.63 -4.78 5.43
C LYS A 46 14.34 -3.48 5.79
N PHE A 47 14.29 -2.47 4.92
CA PHE A 47 14.82 -1.13 5.21
C PHE A 47 14.05 -0.48 6.36
N ALA A 48 12.71 -0.49 6.29
CA ALA A 48 11.83 0.12 7.27
C ALA A 48 11.95 -0.53 8.66
N LEU A 49 12.09 -1.87 8.73
CA LEU A 49 12.25 -2.61 10.00
C LEU A 49 13.44 -2.14 10.84
N LYS A 50 14.50 -1.62 10.20
CA LYS A 50 15.73 -1.20 10.87
C LYS A 50 15.69 0.25 11.36
N GLN A 51 14.64 1.00 11.03
CA GLN A 51 14.54 2.42 11.38
C GLN A 51 13.95 2.58 12.78
N THR A 52 14.59 3.40 13.62
CA THR A 52 14.00 3.91 14.87
C THR A 52 13.30 5.24 14.68
N LYS A 53 13.67 5.95 13.61
CA LYS A 53 13.07 7.21 13.15
C LYS A 53 12.97 7.16 11.64
N MET A 54 11.82 7.56 11.10
CA MET A 54 11.56 7.57 9.67
C MET A 54 11.75 8.97 9.10
N ASP A 55 12.68 9.14 8.16
CA ASP A 55 12.81 10.37 7.38
C ASP A 55 11.78 10.36 6.23
N VAL A 56 10.56 10.78 6.55
CA VAL A 56 9.39 10.68 5.65
C VAL A 56 9.60 11.51 4.39
N GLY A 57 10.05 12.76 4.52
CA GLY A 57 10.34 13.62 3.38
C GLY A 57 11.40 13.04 2.46
N TRP A 58 12.47 12.45 3.01
CA TRP A 58 13.50 11.77 2.22
C TRP A 58 12.98 10.52 1.53
N ILE A 59 12.14 9.72 2.20
CA ILE A 59 11.52 8.53 1.60
C ILE A 59 10.65 8.92 0.40
N ILE A 60 9.79 9.93 0.55
CA ILE A 60 8.93 10.38 -0.55
C ILE A 60 9.78 10.96 -1.70
N LYS A 61 10.83 11.74 -1.40
CA LYS A 61 11.77 12.24 -2.41
C LYS A 61 12.39 11.12 -3.23
N ARG A 62 12.71 9.98 -2.61
CA ARG A 62 13.25 8.81 -3.30
C ARG A 62 12.22 7.96 -4.03
N SER A 63 10.94 8.23 -3.83
CA SER A 63 9.82 7.45 -4.37
C SER A 63 9.15 8.15 -5.56
N VAL A 64 9.70 9.28 -6.02
CA VAL A 64 9.20 10.01 -7.19
C VAL A 64 10.35 10.25 -8.18
N ILE A 65 10.04 10.25 -9.48
CA ILE A 65 11.04 10.42 -10.54
C ILE A 65 11.47 11.88 -10.76
N ARG A 66 10.60 12.83 -10.37
CA ARG A 66 10.88 14.26 -10.51
C ARG A 66 11.64 14.79 -9.31
N GLU A 67 12.32 15.90 -9.50
CA GLU A 67 12.84 16.65 -8.37
C GLU A 67 11.71 17.24 -7.51
N MET A 68 11.84 17.12 -6.19
CA MET A 68 10.94 17.75 -5.22
C MET A 68 11.54 19.05 -4.69
N LYS A 69 10.71 20.10 -4.62
CA LYS A 69 11.08 21.37 -4.01
C LYS A 69 11.22 21.21 -2.49
N PRO A 70 12.10 21.99 -1.82
CA PRO A 70 12.27 21.91 -0.37
C PRO A 70 10.97 22.02 0.43
N LYS A 71 10.04 22.89 -0.01
CA LYS A 71 8.72 23.05 0.63
C LYS A 71 7.82 21.82 0.53
N GLU A 72 7.96 21.01 -0.52
CA GLU A 72 7.18 19.78 -0.69
C GLU A 72 7.69 18.70 0.27
N ILE A 73 9.02 18.58 0.41
CA ILE A 73 9.66 17.68 1.38
C ILE A 73 9.24 18.08 2.80
N ALA A 74 9.29 19.37 3.12
CA ALA A 74 8.86 19.89 4.41
C ALA A 74 7.38 19.60 4.70
N ALA A 75 6.50 19.66 3.69
CA ALA A 75 5.09 19.33 3.85
C ALA A 75 4.86 17.86 4.25
N TYR A 76 5.64 16.91 3.72
CA TYR A 76 5.57 15.50 4.15
C TYR A 76 6.13 15.27 5.55
N ASN A 77 7.07 16.10 6.01
CA ASN A 77 7.59 16.05 7.38
C ASN A 77 6.67 16.75 8.39
N ALA A 78 5.79 17.65 7.95
CA ALA A 78 4.94 18.47 8.82
C ALA A 78 4.08 17.68 9.83
N PRO A 79 3.50 16.50 9.49
CA PRO A 79 2.75 15.70 10.46
C PRO A 79 3.61 15.08 11.58
N PHE A 80 4.93 15.11 11.45
CA PHE A 80 5.87 14.43 12.36
C PHE A 80 6.85 15.42 13.01
N PRO A 81 6.40 16.27 13.96
CA PRO A 81 7.28 17.23 14.65
C PRO A 81 8.48 16.56 15.35
N ASN A 82 8.30 15.30 15.78
CA ASN A 82 9.37 14.43 16.26
C ASN A 82 8.98 12.95 16.11
N GLU A 83 9.90 12.05 16.45
CA GLU A 83 9.78 10.60 16.30
C GLU A 83 8.62 9.96 17.07
N LYS A 84 8.12 10.58 18.15
CA LYS A 84 6.96 10.04 18.91
C LYS A 84 5.67 9.99 18.06
N TYR A 85 5.60 10.79 16.99
CA TYR A 85 4.46 10.82 16.07
C TYR A 85 4.60 9.82 14.91
N GLN A 86 5.70 9.05 14.84
CA GLN A 86 6.03 8.21 13.69
C GLN A 86 5.68 6.73 13.86
N ALA A 87 5.05 6.33 14.97
CA ALA A 87 4.73 4.92 15.25
C ALA A 87 3.97 4.25 14.09
N GLY A 88 2.96 4.93 13.52
CA GLY A 88 2.21 4.43 12.38
C GLY A 88 3.04 4.28 11.10
N ALA A 89 3.89 5.27 10.80
CA ALA A 89 4.78 5.22 9.64
C ALA A 89 5.82 4.09 9.76
N LEU A 90 6.32 3.84 10.97
CA LEU A 90 7.29 2.78 11.25
C LEU A 90 6.69 1.38 11.14
N ILE A 91 5.46 1.19 11.63
CA ILE A 91 4.85 -0.14 11.67
C ILE A 91 4.20 -0.56 10.34
N PHE A 92 3.72 0.40 9.54
CA PHE A 92 2.95 0.10 8.33
C PHE A 92 3.59 -0.96 7.43
N PRO A 93 4.90 -0.89 7.07
CA PRO A 93 5.51 -1.91 6.21
C PRO A 93 5.45 -3.34 6.76
N GLN A 94 5.38 -3.51 8.08
CA GLN A 94 5.26 -4.83 8.73
C GLN A 94 3.84 -5.38 8.73
N LEU A 95 2.83 -4.54 8.51
CA LEU A 95 1.43 -4.95 8.51
C LEU A 95 0.99 -5.55 7.17
N VAL A 96 1.78 -5.40 6.10
CA VAL A 96 1.47 -6.00 4.79
C VAL A 96 1.60 -7.53 4.90
N PRO A 97 0.55 -8.31 4.54
CA PRO A 97 0.64 -9.77 4.45
C PRO A 97 1.69 -10.22 3.44
N THR A 98 2.82 -10.72 3.93
CA THR A 98 3.87 -11.38 3.12
C THR A 98 3.94 -12.89 3.34
N THR A 99 3.12 -13.42 4.24
CA THR A 99 3.01 -14.85 4.54
C THR A 99 1.53 -15.24 4.71
N PRO A 100 1.16 -16.52 4.47
CA PRO A 100 -0.23 -16.97 4.53
C PRO A 100 -0.90 -16.91 5.91
N ASP A 101 -0.09 -16.89 6.97
CA ASP A 101 -0.49 -16.89 8.38
C ASP A 101 -0.60 -15.48 8.99
N ASN A 102 -0.38 -14.43 8.20
CA ASN A 102 -0.59 -13.06 8.67
C ASN A 102 -2.06 -12.88 9.15
N PRO A 103 -2.31 -12.17 10.26
CA PRO A 103 -3.65 -11.97 10.79
C PRO A 103 -4.67 -11.38 9.80
N SER A 104 -4.19 -10.62 8.80
CA SER A 104 -5.06 -10.02 7.77
C SER A 104 -5.34 -10.97 6.60
N SER A 105 -4.59 -12.07 6.45
CA SER A 105 -4.68 -12.99 5.31
C SER A 105 -6.08 -13.60 5.12
N PRO A 106 -6.76 -14.14 6.15
CA PRO A 106 -8.12 -14.68 5.98
C PRO A 106 -9.09 -13.63 5.46
N TYR A 107 -9.03 -12.41 6.02
CA TYR A 107 -9.91 -11.31 5.62
C TYR A 107 -9.64 -10.82 4.21
N ASN A 108 -8.37 -10.79 3.78
CA ASN A 108 -8.03 -10.42 2.41
C ASN A 108 -8.47 -11.48 1.40
N ARG A 109 -8.37 -12.77 1.75
CA ARG A 109 -8.94 -13.86 0.93
C ARG A 109 -10.45 -13.73 0.78
N ASP A 110 -11.16 -13.41 1.86
CA ASP A 110 -12.61 -13.20 1.80
C ASP A 110 -12.99 -11.95 0.99
N ALA A 111 -12.23 -10.87 1.12
CA ALA A 111 -12.41 -9.68 0.30
C ALA A 111 -12.22 -9.99 -1.20
N TRP A 112 -11.25 -10.82 -1.56
CA TRP A 112 -11.04 -11.27 -2.94
C TRP A 112 -12.25 -12.00 -3.54
N LYS A 113 -12.91 -12.88 -2.77
CA LYS A 113 -14.13 -13.57 -3.22
C LYS A 113 -15.22 -12.59 -3.64
N ASN A 114 -15.39 -11.48 -2.91
CA ASN A 114 -16.38 -10.46 -3.22
C ASN A 114 -15.92 -9.49 -4.31
N LEU A 115 -14.62 -9.19 -4.38
CA LEU A 115 -14.04 -8.38 -5.46
C LEU A 115 -14.23 -9.04 -6.83
N GLN A 116 -14.18 -10.37 -6.91
CA GLN A 116 -14.50 -11.12 -8.13
C GLN A 116 -15.95 -10.91 -8.63
N LEU A 117 -16.85 -10.50 -7.74
CA LEU A 117 -18.25 -10.19 -8.05
C LEU A 117 -18.49 -8.69 -8.30
N PHE A 118 -17.45 -7.87 -8.23
CA PHE A 118 -17.54 -6.44 -8.52
C PHE A 118 -17.58 -6.20 -10.03
N HIS A 119 -18.79 -6.14 -10.61
CA HIS A 119 -18.99 -5.95 -12.07
C HIS A 119 -19.14 -4.49 -12.51
N ARG A 120 -18.95 -3.54 -11.59
CA ARG A 120 -18.95 -2.10 -11.89
C ARG A 120 -17.59 -1.67 -12.43
N PRO A 121 -17.47 -0.46 -13.02
CA PRO A 121 -16.21 0.00 -13.61
C PRO A 121 -15.04 -0.07 -12.62
N PHE A 122 -13.99 -0.79 -13.03
CA PHE A 122 -12.73 -0.94 -12.31
C PHE A 122 -11.60 -0.61 -13.27
N LEU A 123 -10.79 0.41 -12.94
CA LEU A 123 -9.68 0.88 -13.76
C LEU A 123 -8.35 0.68 -13.01
N THR A 124 -7.32 0.22 -13.73
CA THR A 124 -5.95 0.16 -13.21
C THR A 124 -5.12 1.28 -13.85
N LEU A 125 -4.42 2.07 -13.03
CA LEU A 125 -3.55 3.18 -13.45
C LEU A 125 -2.18 3.05 -12.79
N PHE A 126 -1.49 1.95 -13.06
CA PHE A 126 -0.16 1.70 -12.50
C PHE A 126 0.91 2.43 -13.33
N SER A 127 1.92 2.97 -12.65
CA SER A 127 3.05 3.63 -13.29
C SER A 127 4.08 2.64 -13.82
N ASP A 128 4.95 3.11 -14.71
CA ASP A 128 6.06 2.35 -15.31
C ASP A 128 7.30 2.21 -14.39
N SER A 129 7.41 3.03 -13.34
CA SER A 129 8.64 3.23 -12.57
C SER A 129 8.50 2.95 -11.07
N ASP A 130 7.65 1.98 -10.70
CA ASP A 130 7.49 1.54 -9.31
C ASP A 130 7.82 0.03 -9.13
N PRO A 131 9.03 -0.32 -8.67
CA PRO A 131 9.42 -1.72 -8.46
C PRO A 131 8.72 -2.37 -7.26
N VAL A 132 8.09 -1.61 -6.36
CA VAL A 132 7.36 -2.16 -5.21
C VAL A 132 6.06 -2.80 -5.70
N THR A 133 5.36 -2.16 -6.64
CA THR A 133 4.06 -2.64 -7.15
C THR A 133 4.10 -3.12 -8.59
N ALA A 134 5.30 -3.26 -9.17
CA ALA A 134 5.50 -3.84 -10.49
C ALA A 134 4.81 -5.22 -10.60
N GLY A 135 3.96 -5.38 -11.62
CA GLY A 135 3.20 -6.61 -11.86
C GLY A 135 1.88 -6.74 -11.08
N ALA A 136 1.61 -5.89 -10.10
CA ALA A 136 0.40 -5.97 -9.28
C ALA A 136 -0.90 -5.74 -10.05
N ALA A 137 -0.86 -5.04 -11.19
CA ALA A 137 -2.02 -4.85 -12.06
C ALA A 137 -2.53 -6.14 -12.73
N LYS A 138 -1.76 -7.24 -12.65
CA LYS A 138 -2.08 -8.54 -13.26
C LYS A 138 -2.55 -9.60 -12.25
N LEU A 139 -2.70 -9.20 -10.98
CA LEU A 139 -3.14 -10.05 -9.87
C LEU A 139 -4.66 -10.14 -9.79
#